data_AF-A0A433F6G0-F1
#
_entry.id   AF-A0A433F6G0-F1
#
_cell.length_a   1.000
_cell.length_b   1.000
_cell.length_c   1.000
_cell.angle_alpha   90.00
_cell.angle_beta   90.00
_cell.angle_gamma   90.00
#
_symmetry.space_group_name_H-M   'P 1'
#
loop_
_entity.id
_entity.type
_entity.pdbx_description
1 polymer ?
#
loop_
_entity_poly.entity_id
_entity_poly.type
_entity_poly.pdbx_seq_one_letter_code
_entity_poly.pdbx_strand_id
1 'polypeptide(L)' 'MMQDTLKDIYVPRPTGRPRTTPDTVMADRGYTSGVNREYLRDHHVKAVIPQKKNEIASRKKKGSKATRL' A
#
# COMPACT_ATOMS: atom_id res chain seq x y z
N MET A 1 -8.05 -10.77 1.73
CA MET A 1 -7.31 -9.71 1.00
C MET A 1 -6.68 -8.76 2.03
N MET A 2 -5.72 -7.87 1.71
CA MET A 2 -5.09 -6.97 2.71
C MET A 2 -6.11 -6.13 3.49
N GLN A 3 -7.16 -5.72 2.79
CA GLN A 3 -8.30 -5.00 3.34
C GLN A 3 -8.91 -5.69 4.58
N ASP A 4 -9.11 -7.00 4.56
CA ASP A 4 -9.78 -7.72 5.65
C ASP A 4 -8.91 -7.68 6.90
N THR A 5 -7.60 -7.90 6.73
CA THR A 5 -6.62 -7.77 7.80
C THR A 5 -6.60 -6.37 8.40
N LEU A 6 -6.71 -5.32 7.58
CA LEU A 6 -6.72 -3.93 8.07
C LEU A 6 -7.99 -3.60 8.87
N LYS A 7 -9.14 -4.21 8.54
CA LYS A 7 -10.40 -4.00 9.28
C LYS A 7 -10.33 -4.54 10.71
N ASP A 8 -9.52 -5.57 10.94
CA ASP A 8 -9.35 -6.19 12.25
C ASP A 8 -8.32 -5.45 13.12
N ILE A 9 -7.63 -4.44 12.56
CA ILE A 9 -6.68 -3.61 13.30
C ILE A 9 -7.41 -2.44 13.95
N TYR A 10 -7.17 -2.27 15.25
CA TYR A 10 -7.65 -1.13 16.02
C TYR A 10 -6.51 -0.18 16.33
N VAL A 11 -6.67 1.09 15.95
CA VAL A 11 -5.73 2.16 16.24
C VAL A 11 -6.26 2.94 17.45
N PRO A 12 -5.53 2.92 18.60
CA PRO A 12 -5.93 3.66 19.79
C PRO A 12 -6.07 5.15 19.53
N ARG A 13 -7.04 5.78 20.20
CA ARG A 13 -7.21 7.24 20.21
C ARG A 13 -7.43 7.71 21.65
N PRO A 14 -7.08 8.97 21.99
CA PRO A 14 -7.14 9.46 23.37
C PRO A 14 -8.53 9.34 24.03
N THR A 15 -9.60 9.54 23.26
CA THR A 15 -10.99 9.40 23.73
C THR A 15 -11.88 8.83 22.63
N GLY A 16 -12.87 8.01 23.00
CA GLY A 16 -13.86 7.42 22.08
C GLY A 16 -13.44 6.11 21.40
N ARG A 17 -14.23 5.65 20.42
CA ARG A 17 -14.01 4.35 19.74
C ARG A 17 -12.72 4.34 18.91
N PRO A 18 -11.85 3.32 19.04
CA PRO A 18 -10.65 3.18 18.22
C PRO A 18 -10.95 3.29 16.72
N ARG A 19 -10.00 3.86 15.97
CA ARG A 19 -10.10 3.90 14.50
C ARG A 19 -9.78 2.53 13.92
N THR A 20 -10.42 2.17 12.81
CA THR A 20 -10.10 0.98 12.02
C THR A 20 -9.27 1.32 10.77
N THR A 21 -8.96 2.60 10.56
CA THR A 21 -8.18 3.08 9.41
C THR A 21 -6.92 3.78 9.91
N PRO A 22 -5.74 3.14 9.82
CA PRO A 22 -4.47 3.74 10.20
C PRO A 22 -4.03 4.83 9.21
N ASP A 23 -3.17 5.75 9.66
CA ASP A 23 -2.65 6.81 8.79
C ASP A 23 -1.50 6.31 7.90
N THR A 24 -0.77 5.28 8.33
CA THR A 24 0.33 4.67 7.58
C THR A 24 0.36 3.16 7.80
N VAL A 25 0.62 2.41 6.73
CA VAL A 25 0.80 0.95 6.75
C VAL A 25 2.18 0.61 6.23
N MET A 26 2.97 -0.06 7.07
CA MET A 26 4.20 -0.73 6.66
C MET A 26 3.87 -2.20 6.38
N ALA A 27 4.08 -2.65 5.15
CA ALA A 27 3.77 -4.02 4.77
C ALA A 27 4.89 -4.69 3.99
N ASP A 28 4.84 -6.01 3.96
CA ASP A 28 5.79 -6.85 3.26
C ASP A 28 5.66 -6.71 1.72
N ARG A 29 6.70 -7.15 1.01
CA ARG A 29 6.76 -7.18 -0.46
C ARG A 29 5.64 -8.01 -1.09
N GLY A 30 5.06 -8.99 -0.39
CA GLY A 30 3.89 -9.74 -0.84
C GLY A 30 2.68 -8.85 -1.13
N TYR A 31 2.60 -7.68 -0.49
CA TYR A 31 1.48 -6.75 -0.61
C TYR A 31 1.66 -5.65 -1.67
N THR A 32 2.57 -5.81 -2.64
CA THR A 32 2.80 -4.80 -3.70
C THR A 32 1.73 -4.75 -4.79
N SER A 33 0.70 -5.60 -4.74
CA SER A 33 -0.32 -5.68 -5.80
C SER A 33 -1.07 -4.35 -5.99
N GLY A 34 -1.48 -4.07 -7.23
CA GLY A 34 -2.23 -2.86 -7.58
C GLY A 34 -3.52 -2.70 -6.77
N VAL A 35 -4.27 -3.79 -6.56
CA VAL A 35 -5.51 -3.80 -5.78
C VAL A 35 -5.28 -3.34 -4.34
N ASN A 36 -4.19 -3.78 -3.70
CA ASN A 36 -3.85 -3.32 -2.34
C ASN A 36 -3.46 -1.83 -2.35
N ARG A 37 -2.75 -1.37 -3.39
CA ARG A 37 -2.33 0.04 -3.52
C ARG A 37 -3.51 0.97 -3.77
N GLU A 38 -4.48 0.53 -4.55
CA GLU A 38 -5.73 1.24 -4.81
C GLU A 38 -6.56 1.37 -3.53
N TYR A 39 -6.77 0.25 -2.83
CA TYR A 39 -7.45 0.26 -1.52
C TYR A 39 -6.81 1.24 -0.54
N LEU A 40 -5.48 1.21 -0.37
CA LEU A 40 -4.79 2.12 0.53
C LEU A 40 -4.92 3.59 0.10
N ARG A 41 -4.90 3.88 -1.21
CA ARG A 41 -5.06 5.23 -1.76
C ARG A 41 -6.48 5.77 -1.51
N ASP A 42 -7.51 4.97 -1.77
CA ASP A 42 -8.91 5.37 -1.63
C ASP A 42 -9.27 5.63 -0.15
N HIS A 43 -8.60 4.91 0.76
CA HIS A 43 -8.74 5.09 2.21
C HIS A 43 -7.74 6.11 2.81
N HIS A 44 -7.00 6.85 1.98
CA HIS A 44 -6.03 7.87 2.41
C HIS A 44 -4.94 7.35 3.36
N VAL A 45 -4.58 6.07 3.22
CA VAL A 45 -3.56 5.41 4.03
C VAL A 45 -2.22 5.47 3.32
N LYS A 46 -1.20 6.02 3.97
CA LYS A 46 0.15 6.06 3.40
C LYS A 46 0.76 4.65 3.38
N ALA A 47 1.10 4.16 2.19
CA ALA A 47 1.68 2.83 2.02
C ALA A 47 3.22 2.89 1.98
N VAL A 48 3.88 2.25 2.96
CA VAL A 48 5.34 2.00 2.96
C VAL A 48 5.56 0.52 2.66
N ILE A 49 5.62 0.19 1.37
CA ILE A 49 5.77 -1.18 0.89
C ILE A 49 6.99 -1.24 -0.05
N PRO A 50 8.06 -1.98 0.31
CA PRO A 50 9.24 -2.09 -0.52
C PRO A 50 8.91 -2.79 -1.85
N GLN A 51 9.48 -2.31 -2.96
CA GLN A 51 9.33 -2.96 -4.26
C GLN A 51 9.99 -4.34 -4.28
N LYS A 52 9.42 -5.27 -5.06
CA LYS A 52 10.06 -6.57 -5.32
C LYS A 52 11.33 -6.37 -6.15
N LYS A 53 12.42 -7.08 -5.82
CA LYS A 53 13.69 -7.02 -6.56
C LYS A 53 13.49 -7.27 -8.07
N ASN A 54 12.59 -8.19 -8.42
CA ASN A 54 12.29 -8.54 -9.81
C ASN A 54 11.52 -7.44 -10.55
N GLU A 55 10.64 -6.70 -9.85
CA GLU A 55 9.96 -5.53 -10.44
C GLU A 55 10.94 -4.39 -10.71
N ILE A 56 11.92 -4.17 -9.82
CA ILE A 56 12.98 -3.17 -10.05
C ILE A 56 13.76 -3.55 -11.32
N ALA A 57 14.16 -4.81 -11.46
CA ALA A 57 14.88 -5.30 -12.63
C ALA A 57 14.02 -5.19 -13.91
N SER A 58 12.74 -5.57 -13.84
CA SER A 58 11.79 -5.45 -14.95
C SER A 58 11.58 -3.98 -15.36
N ARG A 59 11.40 -3.05 -14.41
CA ARG A 59 11.28 -1.62 -14.67
C ARG A 59 12.55 -1.03 -15.29
N LYS A 60 13.74 -1.44 -14.80
CA LYS A 60 15.02 -1.06 -15.41
C LYS A 60 15.12 -1.58 -16.86
N LYS A 61 14.73 -2.83 -17.11
CA LYS A 61 14.69 -3.43 -18.46
C LYS A 61 13.66 -2.77 -19.39
N LYS A 62 12.53 -2.30 -18.84
CA LYS A 62 11.45 -1.69 -19.62
C LYS A 62 11.85 -0.33 -20.23
N GLY A 63 12.91 0.30 -19.72
CA GLY A 63 13.39 1.61 -20.18
C GLY A 63 12.36 2.73 -19.94
N SER A 64 12.80 3.98 -20.03
CA SER A 64 11.90 5.13 -20.02
C SER A 64 11.18 5.23 -21.37
N LYS A 65 10.08 4.50 -21.57
CA LYS A 65 9.15 4.84 -22.65
C LYS A 65 8.41 6.13 -22.27
N ALA A 66 9.06 7.26 -22.53
CA ALA A 66 8.42 8.56 -22.58
C ALA A 66 7.57 8.62 -23.85
N THR A 67 6.39 8.00 -23.82
CA THR A 67 5.37 8.32 -24.82
C THR A 67 4.70 9.59 -24.36
N ARG A 68 5.17 10.73 -24.88
CA ARG A 68 4.47 12.01 -24.85
C ARG A 68 3.64 12.04 -26.14
N LEU A 69 2.32 11.94 -26.02
CA LEU A 69 1.34 12.37 -27.01
C LEU A 69 0.23 13.08 -26.24
#